data_AF-A0A1Q9N2X9-F1
#
_entry.id   AF-A0A1Q9N2X9-F1
#
_cell.length_a   1.000
_cell.length_b   1.000
_cell.length_c   1.000
_cell.angle_alpha   90.00
_cell.angle_beta   90.00
_cell.angle_gamma   90.00
#
_symmetry.space_group_name_H-M   'P 1'
#
loop_
_entity.id
_entity.type
_entity.pdbx_description
1 polymer ?
#
loop_
_entity_poly.entity_id
_entity_poly.type
_entity_poly.pdbx_seq_one_letter_code
_entity_poly.pdbx_strand_id
1 'polypeptide(L)' 'MKTLNEKLLRDVLALPSNLRTVLIDKLIASLNVPLQREVDELWAVEVEKRVEEIRSGIEKSIPSDDVFHEIRKRLKK' A
#
# COMPACT_ATOMS: atom_id res chain seq x y z
N MET A 1 -20.27 -13.76 -16.60
CA MET A 1 -19.24 -12.96 -15.89
C MET A 1 -18.99 -13.43 -14.45
N LYS A 2 -20.01 -13.63 -13.59
CA LYS A 2 -19.82 -14.15 -12.20
C LYS A 2 -18.99 -15.43 -12.10
N THR A 3 -19.27 -16.39 -12.98
CA THR A 3 -18.61 -17.70 -13.02
C THR A 3 -17.14 -17.68 -13.43
N LEU A 4 -16.74 -16.69 -14.27
CA LEU A 4 -15.35 -16.52 -14.67
C LEU A 4 -14.49 -16.05 -13.50
N ASN A 5 -15.02 -15.11 -12.70
CA ASN A 5 -14.33 -14.56 -11.54
C ASN A 5 -14.16 -15.59 -10.42
N GLU A 6 -15.18 -16.43 -10.18
CA GLU A 6 -15.11 -17.49 -9.16
C GLU A 6 -14.14 -18.60 -9.55
N LYS A 7 -14.10 -18.99 -10.83
CA LYS A 7 -13.13 -20.00 -11.31
C LYS A 7 -11.70 -19.46 -11.21
N LEU A 8 -11.46 -18.24 -11.69
CA LEU A 8 -10.15 -17.60 -11.61
C LEU A 8 -9.68 -17.46 -10.16
N LEU A 9 -10.57 -17.07 -9.24
CA LEU A 9 -10.23 -16.96 -7.83
C LEU A 9 -9.84 -18.31 -7.22
N ARG A 10 -10.57 -19.39 -7.52
CA ARG A 10 -10.21 -20.73 -7.06
C ARG A 10 -8.83 -21.14 -7.58
N ASP A 11 -8.57 -20.93 -8.87
CA ASP A 11 -7.31 -21.32 -9.50
C ASP A 11 -6.13 -20.53 -8.90
N VAL A 12 -6.30 -19.23 -8.63
CA VAL A 12 -5.29 -18.40 -7.96
C VAL A 12 -5.06 -18.84 -6.51
N LEU A 13 -6.13 -19.16 -5.77
CA LEU A 13 -6.01 -19.60 -4.37
C LEU A 13 -5.40 -21.00 -4.23
N ALA A 14 -5.49 -21.84 -5.26
CA ALA A 14 -4.84 -23.15 -5.31
C ALA A 14 -3.30 -23.07 -5.50
N LEU A 15 -2.77 -21.90 -5.89
CA LEU A 15 -1.34 -21.71 -6.06
C LEU A 15 -0.59 -21.75 -4.70
N PRO A 16 0.64 -22.28 -4.68
CA PRO A 16 1.59 -22.10 -3.58
C PRO A 16 1.70 -20.63 -3.15
N SER A 17 1.94 -20.39 -1.85
CA SER A 17 1.98 -19.03 -1.28
C SER A 17 2.98 -18.11 -1.98
N ASN A 18 4.17 -18.60 -2.32
CA ASN A 18 5.21 -17.84 -3.03
C ASN A 18 4.75 -17.38 -4.42
N LEU A 19 4.04 -18.23 -5.17
CA LEU A 19 3.53 -17.87 -6.50
C LEU A 19 2.38 -16.87 -6.40
N ARG A 20 1.55 -16.97 -5.36
CA ARG A 20 0.52 -15.97 -5.07
C ARG A 20 1.14 -14.60 -4.77
N THR A 21 2.22 -14.54 -4.00
CA THR A 21 2.94 -13.28 -3.74
C THR A 21 3.45 -12.64 -5.02
N VAL A 22 4.14 -13.41 -5.87
CA VAL A 22 4.64 -12.91 -7.17
C VAL A 22 3.49 -12.41 -8.07
N LEU A 23 2.34 -13.10 -8.05
CA LEU A 23 1.16 -12.67 -8.80
C LEU A 23 0.57 -11.38 -8.24
N ILE A 24 0.48 -11.25 -6.91
CA ILE A 24 0.02 -10.02 -6.24
C ILE A 24 0.91 -8.84 -6.64
N ASP A 25 2.23 -9.00 -6.60
CA ASP A 25 3.17 -7.93 -6.97
C ASP A 25 2.95 -7.45 -8.42
N LYS A 26 2.79 -8.40 -9.35
CA LYS A 26 2.49 -8.10 -10.76
C LYS A 26 1.14 -7.41 -10.94
N LEU A 27 0.12 -7.85 -10.21
CA LEU A 27 -1.21 -7.24 -10.26
C LEU A 27 -1.18 -5.82 -9.71
N ILE A 28 -0.55 -5.59 -8.57
CA ILE A 28 -0.35 -4.25 -8.00
C ILE A 28 0.41 -3.36 -8.99
N ALA A 29 1.51 -3.85 -9.56
CA ALA A 29 2.27 -3.12 -10.57
C ALA A 29 1.43 -2.79 -11.82
N SER A 30 0.50 -3.68 -12.21
CA SER A 30 -0.42 -3.41 -13.34
C SER A 30 -1.51 -2.38 -13.01
N LEU A 31 -1.85 -2.22 -11.73
CA LEU A 31 -2.80 -1.20 -11.25
C LEU A 31 -2.11 0.16 -11.07
N ASN A 32 -0.79 0.20 -10.99
CA ASN A 32 -0.02 1.43 -11.15
C ASN A 32 -0.08 1.87 -12.63
N VAL A 33 -1.21 2.52 -12.96
CA VAL A 33 -1.43 3.38 -14.14
C VAL A 33 -0.19 4.28 -14.32
N PRO A 34 0.23 4.62 -15.56
CA PRO A 34 1.58 5.06 -15.86
C PRO A 34 2.15 6.00 -14.82
N LEU A 35 3.32 5.63 -14.29
CA LEU A 35 4.25 6.49 -13.59
C LEU A 35 4.23 7.84 -14.30
N GLN A 36 3.52 8.82 -13.74
CA GLN A 36 3.74 10.20 -14.11
C GLN A 36 5.12 10.45 -13.53
N ARG A 37 6.15 10.20 -14.34
CA ARG A 37 7.54 10.20 -13.89
C ARG A 37 7.88 11.48 -13.12
N GLU A 38 7.28 12.60 -13.53
CA GLU A 38 7.30 13.86 -12.82
C GLU A 38 6.71 13.79 -11.39
N VAL A 39 5.54 13.17 -11.22
CA VAL A 39 4.94 12.92 -9.89
C VAL A 39 5.83 12.02 -9.06
N ASP A 40 6.42 10.95 -9.62
CA ASP A 40 7.31 10.07 -8.86
C ASP A 40 8.59 10.79 -8.42
N GLU A 41 9.17 11.62 -9.30
CA GLU A 41 10.33 12.47 -9.00
C GLU A 41 9.98 13.48 -7.89
N LEU A 42 8.82 14.14 -7.96
CA LEU A 42 8.33 15.05 -6.92
C LEU A 42 8.08 14.32 -5.59
N TRP A 43 7.52 13.11 -5.64
CA TRP A 43 7.29 12.28 -4.45
C TRP A 43 8.60 11.84 -3.81
N ALA A 44 9.61 11.46 -4.58
CA ALA A 44 10.91 11.08 -4.06
C ALA A 44 11.55 12.24 -3.27
N VAL A 45 11.52 13.46 -3.84
CA VAL A 45 12.01 14.68 -3.17
C VAL A 45 11.25 14.96 -1.87
N GLU A 46 9.92 14.90 -1.90
CA GLU A 46 9.09 15.16 -0.71
C GLU A 46 9.31 14.10 0.38
N VAL A 47 9.49 12.83 0.02
CA VAL A 47 9.77 11.75 0.99
C VAL A 47 11.11 11.98 1.68
N GLU A 48 12.18 12.27 0.94
CA GLU A 48 13.49 12.56 1.55
C GLU A 48 13.42 13.75 2.49
N LYS A 49 12.76 14.84 2.06
CA LYS A 49 12.54 16.02 2.88
C LYS A 49 11.81 15.68 4.20
N ARG A 50 10.69 14.96 4.13
CA ARG A 50 9.91 14.60 5.34
C ARG A 50 10.67 13.69 6.29
N VAL A 51 11.45 12.76 5.76
CA VAL A 51 12.30 11.89 6.59
C VAL A 51 13.31 12.73 7.38
N GLU A 52 13.92 13.74 6.74
CA GLU A 52 14.86 14.64 7.40
C GLU A 52 14.16 15.53 8.44
N GLU A 53 12.99 16.10 8.11
CA GLU A 53 12.19 16.91 9.05
C GLU A 53 11.79 16.12 10.31
N ILE A 54 11.44 14.84 10.15
CA ILE A 54 11.14 13.94 11.28
C ILE A 54 12.41 13.65 12.10
N ARG A 55 13.53 13.32 11.43
CA ARG A 55 14.79 12.97 12.11
C ARG A 55 15.41 14.15 12.86
N SER A 56 15.30 15.35 12.30
CA SER A 56 15.75 16.60 12.90
C SER A 56 14.80 17.14 13.98
N GLY A 57 13.61 16.55 14.11
CA GLY A 57 12.61 16.96 15.10
C GLY A 57 11.86 18.25 14.75
N ILE A 58 11.97 18.71 13.49
CA ILE A 58 11.18 19.84 12.97
C ILE A 58 9.70 19.47 12.97
N GLU A 59 9.38 18.25 12.51
CA GLU A 59 8.02 17.73 12.47
C GLU A 59 7.75 16.76 13.63
N LYS A 60 6.58 16.89 14.25
CA LYS A 60 6.17 16.03 15.37
C LYS A 60 5.43 14.80 14.86
N SER A 61 5.97 13.61 15.15
CA SER A 61 5.27 12.36 14.89
C SER A 61 4.16 12.12 15.92
N ILE A 62 3.15 11.38 15.50
CA ILE A 62 2.09 10.88 16.39
C ILE A 62 2.47 9.45 16.78
N PRO A 63 2.46 9.09 18.08
CA PRO A 63 2.66 7.71 18.51
C PRO A 63 1.68 6.75 17.82
N SER A 64 2.18 5.60 17.35
CA SER A 64 1.37 4.65 16.61
C SER A 64 0.18 4.13 17.42
N ASP A 65 0.33 3.96 18.73
CA ASP A 65 -0.75 3.52 19.63
C ASP A 65 -1.94 4.48 19.63
N ASP A 66 -1.67 5.79 19.59
CA ASP A 66 -2.71 6.84 19.53
C ASP A 66 -3.45 6.77 18.20
N VAL A 67 -2.72 6.61 17.08
CA VAL A 67 -3.32 6.46 15.75
C VAL A 67 -4.24 5.23 15.70
N PHE A 68 -3.76 4.08 16.17
CA PHE A 68 -4.56 2.86 16.17
C PHE A 68 -5.74 2.92 17.15
N HIS A 69 -5.59 3.62 18.28
CA HIS A 69 -6.69 3.88 19.20
C HIS A 69 -7.83 4.64 18.50
N GLU A 70 -7.51 5.75 17.83
CA GLU A 70 -8.51 6.57 17.12
C GLU A 70 -9.14 5.83 15.95
N ILE A 71 -8.37 5.06 15.17
CA ILE A 71 -8.92 4.20 14.10
C ILE A 71 -9.93 3.21 14.67
N ARG A 72 -9.59 2.50 15.76
CA ARG A 72 -10.51 1.55 16.40
C ARG A 72 -11.76 2.25 16.90
N LYS A 73 -11.63 3.42 17.53
CA LYS A 73 -12.78 4.22 18.00
C LYS A 73 -13.70 4.64 16.85
N ARG A 74 -13.14 5.07 15.72
CA ARG A 74 -13.89 5.49 14.52
C ARG A 74 -14.55 4.33 13.79
N LEU A 75 -13.90 3.17 13.73
CA LEU A 75 -14.37 1.98 13.02
C LEU A 75 -15.20 1.01 13.88
N LYS A 76 -15.42 1.33 15.16
CA LYS A 76 -16.39 0.59 15.99
C LYS A 76 -17.78 0.71 15.35
N LYS A 77 -18.26 -0.43 14.84
CA LYS A 77 -19.69 -0.77 14.83
C LYS A 77 -20.20 -0.85 16.25
#